data_AF-A0A9Q3IPE9-F1
#
_entry.id   AF-A0A9Q3IPE9-F1
#
_cell.length_a   1.000
_cell.length_b   1.000
_cell.length_c   1.000
_cell.angle_alpha   90.00
_cell.angle_beta   90.00
_cell.angle_gamma   90.00
#
_symmetry.space_group_name_H-M   'P 1'
#
loop_
_entity.id
_entity.type
_entity.pdbx_description
1 polymer ?
#
loop_
_entity_poly.entity_id
_entity_poly.type
_entity_poly.pdbx_seq_one_letter_code
_entity_poly.pdbx_strand_id
1 'polypeptide(L)'
;MENPYQPDDIKPDAMLINKATSPSKYQDGDGMSYSDKEALRQLPEASSWPKFSGTGEYDHMELINYIDGLFIDLPSIPDHWITARLNTALKGHASIWYTEIKEIHGRRNWPWWKSQIIQKDSNGTWIWQTTMSFDNDKYSMDKDPYEWCLRQYKRPQAIDPQMNIQMRNNKLLNQLPGELEHASKCRCNQNCTLDDIANILQDISKRTNIEKFTPYNSSGFKEKQPFRLEFKDRPKERVAFSWSLC
;
A
#
# COMPACT_ATOMS: atom_id res chain seq x y z
N MET A 1 -2.05 -79.00 -63.86
CA MET A 1 -3.49 -79.33 -63.87
C MET A 1 -3.92 -79.16 -62.43
N GLU A 2 -4.68 -78.16 -62.00
CA GLU A 2 -5.77 -77.43 -62.63
C GLU A 2 -5.70 -75.92 -62.29
N ASN A 3 -6.17 -75.11 -63.23
CA ASN A 3 -6.75 -73.79 -63.00
C ASN A 3 -8.28 -74.00 -63.12
N PRO A 4 -9.13 -73.29 -62.37
CA PRO A 4 -10.02 -72.39 -63.12
C PRO A 4 -10.39 -71.05 -62.44
N TYR A 5 -10.41 -70.02 -63.29
CA TYR A 5 -11.36 -68.88 -63.37
C TYR A 5 -11.17 -67.60 -62.51
N GLN A 6 -10.80 -66.52 -63.24
CA GLN A 6 -11.04 -65.09 -63.00
C GLN A 6 -12.48 -64.68 -63.44
N PRO A 7 -12.85 -63.38 -63.59
CA PRO A 7 -12.67 -62.14 -62.79
C PRO A 7 -14.05 -61.48 -62.49
N ASP A 8 -14.12 -60.34 -61.77
CA ASP A 8 -15.07 -59.26 -62.10
C ASP A 8 -14.76 -57.95 -61.33
N ASP A 9 -15.00 -56.85 -62.04
CA ASP A 9 -14.66 -55.46 -61.79
C ASP A 9 -15.35 -54.79 -60.58
N ILE A 10 -14.79 -53.64 -60.16
CA ILE A 10 -15.42 -52.37 -59.74
C ILE A 10 -14.62 -51.69 -58.60
N LYS A 11 -13.95 -50.58 -58.94
CA LYS A 11 -13.72 -49.41 -58.06
C LYS A 11 -14.82 -48.37 -58.37
N PRO A 12 -15.06 -47.28 -57.60
CA PRO A 12 -14.47 -46.80 -56.34
C PRO A 12 -15.53 -46.26 -55.32
N ASP A 13 -15.01 -45.58 -54.29
CA ASP A 13 -15.55 -44.39 -53.62
C ASP A 13 -16.15 -44.46 -52.20
N ALA A 14 -15.51 -43.60 -51.38
CA ALA A 14 -16.02 -42.85 -50.25
C ALA A 14 -16.52 -43.63 -49.02
N MET A 15 -15.61 -43.83 -48.07
CA MET A 15 -16.00 -43.72 -46.66
C MET A 15 -15.08 -42.75 -45.91
N LEU A 16 -15.77 -41.76 -45.34
CA LEU A 16 -15.29 -40.57 -44.68
C LEU A 16 -14.47 -40.89 -43.43
N ILE A 17 -13.45 -40.06 -43.26
CA ILE A 17 -12.63 -39.87 -42.08
C ILE A 17 -13.55 -39.56 -40.88
N ASN A 18 -13.48 -40.37 -39.83
CA ASN A 18 -13.83 -39.96 -38.47
C ASN A 18 -12.92 -40.69 -37.47
N LYS A 19 -11.65 -40.26 -37.38
CA LYS A 19 -10.84 -40.53 -36.19
C LYS A 19 -11.28 -39.55 -35.11
N ALA A 20 -12.15 -40.00 -34.22
CA ALA A 20 -12.28 -39.40 -32.90
C ALA A 20 -10.96 -39.66 -32.14
N THR A 21 -10.01 -38.76 -32.27
CA THR A 21 -8.81 -38.73 -31.45
C THR A 21 -9.18 -38.06 -30.12
N SER A 22 -9.28 -38.88 -29.07
CA SER A 22 -9.32 -38.43 -27.68
C SER A 22 -8.21 -37.40 -27.41
N PRO A 23 -8.44 -36.33 -26.63
CA PRO A 23 -7.40 -35.35 -26.36
C PRO A 23 -6.31 -36.03 -25.52
N SER A 24 -5.14 -36.21 -26.14
CA SER A 24 -3.90 -36.61 -25.49
C SER A 24 -3.60 -35.63 -24.35
N LYS A 25 -3.60 -36.11 -23.11
CA LYS A 25 -3.06 -35.38 -21.96
C LYS A 25 -1.54 -35.31 -22.12
N TYR A 26 -1.07 -34.28 -22.81
CA TYR A 26 0.34 -33.90 -22.75
C TYR A 26 0.60 -33.33 -21.36
N GLN A 27 1.22 -34.15 -20.51
CA GLN A 27 1.90 -33.68 -19.31
C GLN A 27 3.20 -33.03 -19.77
N ASP A 28 3.17 -31.70 -19.92
CA ASP A 28 4.40 -30.91 -20.00
C ASP A 28 5.14 -31.07 -18.66
N GLY A 29 6.43 -31.38 -18.72
CA GLY A 29 7.30 -31.70 -17.58
C GLY A 29 7.63 -30.56 -16.61
N ASP A 30 6.83 -29.50 -16.60
CA ASP A 30 6.79 -28.52 -15.50
C ASP A 30 5.46 -28.75 -14.78
N GLY A 31 5.49 -29.22 -13.54
CA GLY A 31 4.30 -29.55 -12.72
C GLY A 31 3.40 -28.36 -12.35
N MET A 32 3.29 -27.36 -13.21
CA MET A 32 2.57 -26.11 -13.10
C MET A 32 1.28 -26.21 -13.92
N SER A 33 0.13 -26.04 -13.28
CA SER A 33 -1.18 -26.12 -13.96
C SER A 33 -1.29 -25.05 -15.05
N TYR A 34 -2.07 -25.32 -16.10
CA TYR A 34 -2.39 -24.34 -17.14
C TYR A 34 -2.98 -23.05 -16.54
N SER A 35 -3.85 -23.19 -15.53
CA SER A 35 -4.42 -22.06 -14.78
C SER A 35 -3.36 -21.24 -14.04
N ASP A 36 -2.31 -21.89 -13.52
CA ASP A 36 -1.22 -21.20 -12.82
C ASP A 36 -0.34 -20.43 -13.81
N LYS A 37 -0.11 -20.99 -15.01
CA LYS A 37 0.62 -20.33 -16.10
C LYS A 37 -0.11 -19.08 -16.61
N GLU A 38 -1.44 -19.10 -16.63
CA GLU A 38 -2.26 -17.94 -17.00
C GLU A 38 -2.28 -16.86 -15.91
N ALA A 39 -2.48 -17.22 -14.64
CA ALA A 39 -2.40 -16.28 -13.51
C ALA A 39 -1.03 -15.59 -13.43
N LEU A 40 0.02 -16.34 -13.76
CA LEU A 40 1.39 -15.85 -13.92
C LEU A 40 1.56 -14.75 -14.96
N ARG A 41 0.88 -14.89 -16.11
CA ARG A 41 0.95 -13.93 -17.21
C ARG A 41 0.20 -12.63 -16.88
N GLN A 42 -0.78 -12.72 -15.98
CA GLN A 42 -1.55 -11.56 -15.50
C GLN A 42 -0.80 -10.77 -14.42
N LEU A 43 0.22 -11.37 -13.80
CA LEU A 43 1.07 -10.73 -12.81
C LEU A 43 1.92 -9.62 -13.44
N PRO A 44 1.81 -8.36 -12.99
CA PRO A 44 2.64 -7.27 -13.49
C PRO A 44 4.13 -7.58 -13.35
N GLU A 45 4.91 -7.06 -14.30
CA GLU A 45 6.36 -7.21 -14.26
C GLU A 45 6.93 -6.67 -12.96
N ALA A 46 7.92 -7.36 -12.40
CA ALA A 46 8.57 -6.97 -11.15
C ALA A 46 9.25 -5.57 -11.23
N SER A 47 9.55 -5.13 -12.46
CA SER A 47 10.06 -3.81 -12.80
C SER A 47 9.05 -2.69 -12.49
N SER A 48 7.75 -2.94 -12.69
CA SER A 48 6.66 -1.96 -12.53
C SER A 48 6.19 -1.77 -11.10
N TRP A 49 6.73 -2.55 -10.15
CA TRP A 49 6.32 -2.49 -8.76
C TRP A 49 6.84 -1.22 -8.08
N PRO A 50 6.06 -0.59 -7.18
CA PRO A 50 6.51 0.56 -6.39
C PRO A 50 7.82 0.24 -5.67
N LYS A 51 8.73 1.20 -5.65
CA LYS A 51 10.05 1.00 -5.05
C LYS A 51 10.05 1.44 -3.60
N PHE A 52 10.47 0.54 -2.72
CA PHE A 52 10.52 0.76 -1.28
C PHE A 52 11.98 0.85 -0.81
N SER A 53 12.34 1.97 -0.20
CA SER A 53 13.72 2.26 0.24
C SER A 53 13.92 2.20 1.75
N GLY A 54 12.83 2.36 2.51
CA GLY A 54 12.86 2.56 3.96
C GLY A 54 13.17 4.00 4.38
N THR A 55 13.26 4.92 3.42
CA THR A 55 13.59 6.34 3.67
C THR A 55 12.53 7.32 3.15
N GLY A 56 11.52 6.83 2.42
CA GLY A 56 10.40 7.66 1.96
C GLY A 56 9.41 7.93 3.09
N GLU A 57 8.63 9.01 2.97
CA GLU A 57 7.65 9.41 3.99
C GLU A 57 6.55 8.35 4.19
N TYR A 58 6.20 7.60 3.15
CA TYR A 58 5.16 6.56 3.16
C TYR A 58 5.37 5.47 2.09
N ASP A 59 6.61 5.28 1.63
CA ASP A 59 6.96 4.34 0.55
C ASP A 59 6.63 2.88 0.92
N HIS A 60 6.74 2.49 2.20
CA HIS A 60 6.31 1.17 2.69
C HIS A 60 4.80 0.96 2.54
N MET A 61 3.98 1.97 2.80
CA MET A 61 2.53 1.87 2.70
C MET A 61 2.06 1.80 1.24
N GLU A 62 2.72 2.52 0.33
CA GLU A 62 2.44 2.41 -1.11
C GLU A 62 2.75 1.01 -1.65
N LEU A 63 3.88 0.42 -1.24
CA LEU A 63 4.21 -0.96 -1.61
C LEU A 63 3.19 -1.95 -1.05
N ILE A 64 2.79 -1.80 0.23
CA ILE A 64 1.80 -2.69 0.87
C ILE A 64 0.45 -2.60 0.15
N ASN A 65 -0.05 -1.39 -0.09
CA ASN A 65 -1.34 -1.19 -0.76
C ASN A 65 -1.33 -1.74 -2.19
N TYR A 66 -0.21 -1.58 -2.91
CA TYR A 66 -0.07 -2.15 -4.25
C TYR A 66 -0.13 -3.68 -4.23
N ILE A 67 0.60 -4.34 -3.33
CA ILE A 67 0.60 -5.80 -3.24
C ILE A 67 -0.76 -6.33 -2.75
N ASP A 68 -1.38 -5.68 -1.77
CA ASP A 68 -2.74 -6.03 -1.34
C ASP A 68 -3.75 -5.89 -2.50
N GLY A 69 -3.61 -4.86 -3.33
CA GLY A 69 -4.40 -4.69 -4.56
C GLY A 69 -4.21 -5.86 -5.54
N LEU A 70 -2.98 -6.34 -5.73
CA LEU A 70 -2.73 -7.52 -6.56
C LEU A 70 -3.47 -8.77 -6.06
N PHE A 71 -3.53 -8.98 -4.74
CA PHE A 71 -4.28 -10.10 -4.17
C PHE A 71 -5.80 -9.96 -4.34
N ILE A 72 -6.32 -8.72 -4.38
CA ILE A 72 -7.73 -8.44 -4.65
C ILE A 72 -8.05 -8.71 -6.13
N ASP A 73 -7.23 -8.19 -7.03
CA ASP A 73 -7.46 -8.28 -8.48
C ASP A 73 -7.18 -9.67 -9.03
N LEU A 74 -6.25 -10.41 -8.40
CA LEU A 74 -5.79 -11.72 -8.86
C LEU A 74 -5.85 -12.77 -7.72
N PRO A 75 -7.05 -13.21 -7.30
CA PRO A 75 -7.24 -14.09 -6.15
C PRO A 75 -6.61 -15.49 -6.31
N SER A 76 -6.37 -15.91 -7.55
CA SER A 76 -5.83 -17.24 -7.86
C SER A 76 -4.30 -17.32 -7.73
N ILE A 77 -3.62 -16.20 -7.44
CA ILE A 77 -2.16 -16.19 -7.36
C ILE A 77 -1.69 -16.79 -6.04
N PRO A 78 -0.79 -17.79 -6.08
CA PRO A 78 -0.20 -18.29 -4.86
C PRO A 78 0.79 -17.27 -4.27
N ASP A 79 0.72 -17.08 -2.97
CA ASP A 79 1.51 -16.10 -2.20
C ASP A 79 3.03 -16.12 -2.49
N HIS A 80 3.60 -17.32 -2.69
CA HIS A 80 5.03 -17.49 -2.91
C HIS A 80 5.55 -16.81 -4.20
N TRP A 81 4.66 -16.53 -5.17
CA TRP A 81 5.01 -15.81 -6.40
C TRP A 81 5.29 -14.35 -6.14
N ILE A 82 4.48 -13.75 -5.27
CA ILE A 82 4.60 -12.34 -4.87
C ILE A 82 5.81 -12.18 -3.95
N THR A 83 5.94 -13.04 -2.95
CA THR A 83 7.06 -12.98 -2.00
C THR A 83 8.42 -13.31 -2.64
N ALA A 84 8.44 -14.08 -3.74
CA ALA A 84 9.66 -14.29 -4.54
C ALA A 84 10.10 -13.02 -5.29
N ARG A 85 9.15 -12.20 -5.77
CA ARG A 85 9.43 -10.95 -6.48
C ARG A 85 9.67 -9.76 -5.56
N LEU A 86 9.34 -9.87 -4.26
CA LEU A 86 9.45 -8.78 -3.29
C LEU A 86 10.84 -8.12 -3.29
N ASN A 87 11.93 -8.89 -3.40
CA ASN A 87 13.30 -8.36 -3.43
C ASN A 87 13.52 -7.29 -4.53
N THR A 88 12.82 -7.40 -5.67
CA THR A 88 12.96 -6.47 -6.80
C THR A 88 12.31 -5.10 -6.55
N ALA A 89 11.36 -5.03 -5.62
CA ALA A 89 10.71 -3.79 -5.21
C ALA A 89 11.54 -3.04 -4.16
N LEU A 90 12.42 -3.75 -3.43
CA LEU A 90 13.23 -3.18 -2.37
C LEU A 90 14.50 -2.53 -2.90
N LYS A 91 14.86 -1.38 -2.34
CA LYS A 91 16.08 -0.63 -2.67
C LYS A 91 16.82 -0.22 -1.40
N GLY A 92 18.14 -0.02 -1.52
CA GLY A 92 18.96 0.52 -0.44
C GLY A 92 18.88 -0.31 0.86
N HIS A 93 18.61 0.37 1.97
CA HIS A 93 18.56 -0.25 3.30
C HIS A 93 17.48 -1.33 3.42
N ALA A 94 16.31 -1.12 2.80
CA ALA A 94 15.21 -2.09 2.82
C ALA A 94 15.58 -3.44 2.15
N SER A 95 16.42 -3.41 1.10
CA SER A 95 16.87 -4.63 0.40
C SER A 95 17.81 -5.48 1.26
N ILE A 96 18.73 -4.82 1.99
CA ILE A 96 19.65 -5.47 2.92
C ILE A 96 18.86 -6.10 4.06
N TRP A 97 18.00 -5.31 4.72
CA TRP A 97 17.14 -5.77 5.81
C TRP A 97 16.30 -6.99 5.41
N TYR A 98 15.66 -6.96 4.24
CA TYR A 98 14.87 -8.09 3.76
C TYR A 98 15.69 -9.36 3.60
N THR A 99 16.92 -9.23 3.11
CA THR A 99 17.82 -10.38 2.90
C THR A 99 18.19 -11.01 4.24
N GLU A 100 18.57 -10.21 5.24
CA GLU A 100 18.88 -10.67 6.60
C GLU A 100 17.69 -11.39 7.25
N ILE A 101 16.49 -10.78 7.19
CA ILE A 101 15.28 -11.38 7.77
C ILE A 101 14.88 -12.66 7.04
N LYS A 102 15.07 -12.72 5.71
CA LYS A 102 14.80 -13.92 4.92
C LYS A 102 15.78 -15.06 5.21
N GLU A 103 17.04 -14.76 5.48
CA GLU A 103 18.03 -15.77 5.90
C GLU A 103 17.68 -16.37 7.27
N ILE A 104 17.21 -15.54 8.20
CA ILE A 104 16.84 -15.98 9.56
C ILE A 104 15.53 -16.79 9.56
N HIS A 105 14.48 -16.28 8.90
CA HIS A 105 13.12 -16.83 9.03
C HIS A 105 12.70 -17.73 7.86
N GLY A 106 13.48 -17.78 6.78
CA GLY A 106 13.23 -18.59 5.59
C GLY A 106 12.06 -18.07 4.74
N ARG A 107 11.37 -18.99 4.06
CA ARG A 107 10.19 -18.68 3.23
C ARG A 107 8.99 -18.38 4.12
N ARG A 108 8.42 -17.19 3.97
CA ARG A 108 7.25 -16.71 4.70
C ARG A 108 6.22 -16.11 3.75
N ASN A 109 4.98 -16.08 4.21
CA ASN A 109 3.87 -15.57 3.43
C ASN A 109 3.77 -14.03 3.47
N TRP A 110 2.99 -13.46 2.56
CA TRP A 110 2.77 -12.01 2.46
C TRP A 110 2.21 -11.41 3.76
N PRO A 111 1.18 -11.97 4.44
CA PRO A 111 0.69 -11.39 5.70
C PRO A 111 1.76 -11.24 6.77
N TRP A 112 2.69 -12.20 6.84
CA TRP A 112 3.84 -12.11 7.73
C TRP A 112 4.81 -10.99 7.30
N TRP A 113 5.17 -10.94 6.01
CA TRP A 113 6.05 -9.89 5.47
C TRP A 113 5.47 -8.49 5.65
N LYS A 114 4.18 -8.30 5.35
CA LYS A 114 3.44 -7.07 5.60
C LYS A 114 3.55 -6.64 7.07
N SER A 115 3.35 -7.57 8.01
CA SER A 115 3.47 -7.27 9.44
C SER A 115 4.89 -6.85 9.82
N GLN A 116 5.91 -7.48 9.25
CA GLN A 116 7.31 -7.12 9.50
C GLN A 116 7.69 -5.76 8.94
N ILE A 117 7.22 -5.42 7.73
CA ILE A 117 7.44 -4.10 7.11
C ILE A 117 6.80 -3.02 7.98
N ILE A 118 5.54 -3.18 8.38
CA ILE A 118 4.84 -2.24 9.27
C ILE A 118 5.59 -2.09 10.60
N GLN A 119 6.02 -3.20 11.19
CA GLN A 119 6.75 -3.17 12.47
C GLN A 119 8.08 -2.42 12.37
N LYS A 120 8.80 -2.58 11.26
CA LYS A 120 10.12 -1.94 11.05
C LYS A 120 9.99 -0.45 10.74
N ASP A 121 9.10 -0.12 9.81
CA ASP A 121 9.08 1.18 9.14
C ASP A 121 7.95 2.10 9.64
N SER A 122 6.90 1.55 10.26
CA SER A 122 5.85 2.31 10.97
C SER A 122 6.12 2.35 12.48
N ASN A 123 7.38 2.55 12.89
CA ASN A 123 7.74 2.62 14.30
C ASN A 123 7.28 3.94 14.97
N GLY A 124 7.32 4.01 16.30
CA GLY A 124 6.83 5.17 17.06
C GLY A 124 7.46 6.51 16.68
N THR A 125 8.74 6.52 16.29
CA THR A 125 9.42 7.73 15.80
C THR A 125 8.84 8.18 14.47
N TRP A 126 8.63 7.26 13.53
CA TRP A 126 7.99 7.57 12.25
C TRP A 126 6.55 8.07 12.45
N ILE A 127 5.75 7.42 13.31
CA ILE A 127 4.38 7.87 13.63
C ILE A 127 4.41 9.30 14.17
N TRP A 128 5.32 9.61 15.09
CA TRP A 128 5.47 10.96 15.62
C TRP A 128 5.88 11.96 14.54
N GLN A 129 6.88 11.65 13.71
CA GLN A 129 7.34 12.51 12.62
C GLN A 129 6.24 12.79 11.59
N THR A 130 5.48 11.76 11.21
CA THR A 130 4.36 11.88 10.28
C THR A 130 3.21 12.70 10.89
N THR A 131 2.93 12.52 12.18
CA THR A 131 1.94 13.33 12.91
C THR A 131 2.36 14.80 12.99
N MET A 132 3.61 15.07 13.34
CA MET A 132 4.14 16.44 13.36
C MET A 132 4.15 17.06 11.95
N SER A 133 4.48 16.29 10.92
CA SER A 133 4.43 16.76 9.53
C SER A 133 3.00 17.11 9.12
N PHE A 134 2.02 16.30 9.52
CA PHE A 134 0.59 16.58 9.34
C PHE A 134 0.16 17.86 10.06
N ASP A 135 0.50 18.02 11.34
CA ASP A 135 0.08 19.17 12.14
C ASP A 135 0.74 20.50 11.72
N ASN A 136 1.97 20.44 11.20
CA ASN A 136 2.72 21.63 10.78
C ASN A 136 2.38 22.08 9.35
N ASP A 137 1.96 21.18 8.45
CA ASP A 137 1.67 21.50 7.05
C ASP A 137 0.23 21.97 6.82
N LYS A 138 -0.12 23.08 7.46
CA LYS A 138 -1.42 23.76 7.28
C LYS A 138 -1.60 24.24 5.85
N TYR A 139 -2.85 24.27 5.41
CA TYR A 139 -3.17 24.79 4.08
C TYR A 139 -2.93 26.30 4.01
N SER A 140 -2.35 26.75 2.91
CA SER A 140 -2.25 28.15 2.53
C SER A 140 -2.77 28.29 1.11
N MET A 141 -3.39 29.43 0.79
CA MET A 141 -3.96 29.63 -0.56
C MET A 141 -2.93 29.71 -1.67
N ASP A 142 -1.65 29.90 -1.33
CA ASP A 142 -0.55 29.88 -2.29
C ASP A 142 -0.22 28.45 -2.79
N LYS A 143 -0.73 27.42 -2.12
CA LYS A 143 -0.51 26.01 -2.48
C LYS A 143 -1.59 25.56 -3.47
N ASP A 144 -1.22 24.68 -4.38
CA ASP A 144 -2.20 23.98 -5.20
C ASP A 144 -3.11 23.10 -4.31
N PRO A 145 -4.44 23.26 -4.38
CA PRO A 145 -5.37 22.51 -3.55
C PRO A 145 -5.26 21.00 -3.72
N TYR A 146 -5.04 20.50 -4.94
CA TYR A 146 -5.00 19.06 -5.21
C TYR A 146 -3.73 18.44 -4.64
N GLU A 147 -2.59 19.04 -4.91
CA GLU A 147 -1.29 18.57 -4.40
C GLU A 147 -1.26 18.57 -2.87
N TRP A 148 -1.78 19.62 -2.24
CA TRP A 148 -1.85 19.68 -0.78
C TRP A 148 -2.83 18.65 -0.22
N CYS A 149 -4.03 18.53 -0.78
CA CYS A 149 -5.02 17.54 -0.37
C CYS A 149 -4.46 16.11 -0.49
N LEU A 150 -3.82 15.78 -1.61
CA LEU A 150 -3.22 14.46 -1.83
C LEU A 150 -2.14 14.15 -0.79
N ARG A 151 -1.21 15.08 -0.57
CA ARG A 151 -0.13 14.90 0.41
C ARG A 151 -0.68 14.75 1.83
N GLN A 152 -1.62 15.61 2.24
CA GLN A 152 -2.22 15.55 3.57
C GLN A 152 -3.11 14.34 3.78
N TYR A 153 -3.78 13.84 2.75
CA TYR A 153 -4.67 12.69 2.86
C TYR A 153 -3.90 11.38 3.11
N LYS A 154 -2.72 11.24 2.50
CA LYS A 154 -1.86 10.04 2.65
C LYS A 154 -1.34 9.88 4.09
N ARG A 155 -1.07 10.96 4.82
CA ARG A 155 -0.46 10.91 6.16
C ARG A 155 -1.35 10.26 7.23
N PRO A 156 -2.60 10.69 7.47
CA PRO A 156 -3.50 10.01 8.40
C PRO A 156 -3.82 8.57 7.97
N GLN A 157 -3.91 8.31 6.66
CA GLN A 157 -4.13 6.97 6.13
C GLN A 157 -2.95 6.03 6.44
N ALA A 158 -1.73 6.53 6.37
CA ALA A 158 -0.53 5.76 6.67
C ALA A 158 -0.40 5.47 8.18
N ILE A 159 -0.80 6.41 9.04
CA ILE A 159 -0.78 6.23 10.51
C ILE A 159 -1.88 5.26 10.96
N ASP A 160 -3.09 5.40 10.43
CA ASP A 160 -4.24 4.57 10.78
C ASP A 160 -5.02 4.16 9.52
N PRO A 161 -4.66 2.98 8.94
CA PRO A 161 -5.30 2.47 7.74
C PRO A 161 -6.78 2.12 7.92
N GLN A 162 -7.23 1.89 9.15
CA GLN A 162 -8.63 1.53 9.46
C GLN A 162 -9.53 2.76 9.65
N MET A 163 -8.96 3.97 9.51
CA MET A 163 -9.71 5.21 9.67
C MET A 163 -10.76 5.37 8.57
N ASN A 164 -12.02 5.55 8.99
CA ASN A 164 -13.15 5.88 8.12
C ASN A 164 -12.85 7.13 7.28
N ILE A 165 -13.27 7.12 6.02
CA ILE A 165 -13.18 8.24 5.06
C ILE A 165 -13.68 9.54 5.69
N GLN A 166 -14.80 9.51 6.41
CA GLN A 166 -15.37 10.68 7.10
C GLN A 166 -14.42 11.26 8.15
N MET A 167 -13.83 10.40 8.98
CA MET A 167 -12.89 10.84 10.01
C MET A 167 -11.63 11.43 9.38
N ARG A 168 -11.16 10.83 8.28
CA ARG A 168 -10.00 11.30 7.52
C ARG A 168 -10.26 12.66 6.89
N ASN A 169 -11.42 12.84 6.26
CA ASN A 169 -11.85 14.11 5.69
C ASN A 169 -11.98 15.19 6.76
N ASN A 170 -12.58 14.87 7.92
CA ASN A 170 -12.66 15.81 9.04
C ASN A 170 -11.27 16.22 9.53
N LYS A 171 -10.33 15.29 9.65
CA LYS A 171 -8.93 15.61 9.99
C LYS A 171 -8.29 16.53 8.95
N LEU A 172 -8.49 16.26 7.67
CA LEU A 172 -7.99 17.09 6.58
C LEU A 172 -8.58 18.51 6.63
N LEU A 173 -9.90 18.63 6.79
CA LEU A 173 -10.59 19.93 6.87
C LEU A 173 -10.15 20.74 8.09
N ASN A 174 -9.83 20.09 9.22
CA ASN A 174 -9.28 20.77 10.40
C ASN A 174 -7.87 21.34 10.18
N GLN A 175 -7.18 20.99 9.10
CA GLN A 175 -5.90 21.60 8.72
C GLN A 175 -6.06 22.88 7.89
N LEU A 176 -7.30 23.28 7.61
CA LEU A 176 -7.62 24.54 6.95
C LEU A 176 -7.66 25.68 7.97
N PRO A 177 -7.26 26.91 7.58
CA PRO A 177 -7.34 28.06 8.47
C PRO A 177 -8.77 28.58 8.64
N GLY A 178 -9.28 28.57 9.87
CA GLY A 178 -10.41 29.39 10.34
C GLY A 178 -11.64 29.39 9.42
N GLU A 179 -11.93 30.54 8.81
CA GLU A 179 -13.09 30.72 7.91
C GLU A 179 -13.10 29.73 6.73
N LEU A 180 -11.92 29.28 6.27
CA LEU A 180 -11.82 28.31 5.18
C LEU A 180 -12.22 26.89 5.64
N GLU A 181 -11.92 26.54 6.89
CA GLU A 181 -12.39 25.30 7.51
C GLU A 181 -13.92 25.29 7.56
N HIS A 182 -14.53 26.35 8.10
CA HIS A 182 -15.98 26.47 8.20
C HIS A 182 -16.64 26.45 6.82
N ALA A 183 -16.13 27.27 5.89
CA ALA A 183 -16.62 27.36 4.52
C ALA A 183 -16.55 26.02 3.77
N SER A 184 -15.48 25.26 3.95
CA SER A 184 -15.30 23.95 3.32
C SER A 184 -16.22 22.91 3.96
N LYS A 185 -16.32 22.88 5.30
CA LYS A 185 -17.22 21.95 6.02
C LYS A 185 -18.68 22.14 5.66
N CYS A 186 -19.15 23.38 5.48
CA CYS A 186 -20.52 23.63 5.05
C CYS A 186 -20.82 23.13 3.63
N ARG A 187 -19.80 22.98 2.78
CA ARG A 187 -19.92 22.52 1.38
C ARG A 187 -19.64 21.03 1.23
N CYS A 188 -18.93 20.41 2.17
CA CYS A 188 -18.65 18.97 2.16
C CYS A 188 -19.85 18.17 2.67
N ASN A 189 -20.26 17.16 1.92
CA ASN A 189 -21.24 16.17 2.39
C ASN A 189 -20.55 15.05 3.20
N GLN A 190 -21.32 14.15 3.81
CA GLN A 190 -20.78 13.03 4.60
C GLN A 190 -20.00 11.98 3.77
N ASN A 191 -20.13 11.99 2.44
CA ASN A 191 -19.49 11.04 1.53
C ASN A 191 -18.51 11.74 0.58
N CYS A 192 -17.98 12.89 1.00
CA CYS A 192 -17.16 13.76 0.17
C CYS A 192 -15.87 13.02 -0.21
N THR A 193 -15.55 12.97 -1.49
CA THR A 193 -14.28 12.39 -1.95
C THR A 193 -13.15 13.40 -1.78
N LEU A 194 -11.89 12.95 -1.91
CA LEU A 194 -10.74 13.86 -1.87
C LEU A 194 -10.82 14.92 -2.99
N ASP A 195 -11.28 14.52 -4.17
CA ASP A 195 -11.46 15.42 -5.32
C ASP A 195 -12.54 16.47 -5.06
N ASP A 196 -13.64 16.08 -4.41
CA ASP A 196 -14.69 17.05 -4.01
C ASP A 196 -14.13 18.12 -3.06
N ILE A 197 -13.30 17.73 -2.08
CA ILE A 197 -12.65 18.66 -1.16
C ILE A 197 -11.71 19.59 -1.93
N ALA A 198 -10.88 19.06 -2.82
CA ALA A 198 -9.95 19.87 -3.62
C ALA A 198 -10.70 20.85 -4.55
N ASN A 199 -11.79 20.40 -5.19
CA ASN A 199 -12.68 21.25 -5.99
C ASN A 199 -13.29 22.38 -5.16
N ILE A 200 -13.77 22.08 -3.95
CA ILE A 200 -14.33 23.09 -3.03
C ILE A 200 -13.26 24.13 -2.65
N LEU A 201 -12.04 23.70 -2.31
CA LEU A 201 -10.94 24.60 -1.99
C LEU A 201 -10.57 25.49 -3.18
N GLN A 202 -10.53 24.92 -4.38
CA GLN A 202 -10.25 25.67 -5.60
C GLN A 202 -11.36 26.68 -5.91
N ASP A 203 -12.63 26.31 -5.73
CA ASP A 203 -13.78 27.20 -5.93
C ASP A 203 -13.78 28.34 -4.93
N ILE A 204 -13.50 28.07 -3.65
CA ILE A 204 -13.40 29.11 -2.61
C ILE A 204 -12.24 30.06 -2.95
N SER A 205 -11.06 29.53 -3.27
CA SER A 205 -9.89 30.33 -3.65
C SER A 205 -10.18 31.26 -4.84
N LYS A 206 -10.92 30.79 -5.85
CA LYS A 206 -11.31 31.60 -7.01
C LYS A 206 -12.39 32.65 -6.70
N ARG A 207 -13.32 32.38 -5.77
CA ARG A 207 -14.45 33.27 -5.45
C ARG A 207 -14.14 34.32 -4.39
N THR A 208 -13.27 34.01 -3.43
CA THR A 208 -12.83 34.98 -2.42
C THR A 208 -11.64 35.75 -2.97
N ASN A 209 -11.83 37.02 -3.32
CA ASN A 209 -10.76 37.92 -3.76
C ASN A 209 -9.74 38.18 -2.61
N ILE A 210 -8.77 37.28 -2.49
CA ILE A 210 -7.33 37.36 -2.14
C ILE A 210 -6.84 38.20 -0.92
N GLU A 211 -7.58 39.13 -0.32
CA GLU A 211 -7.00 40.00 0.73
C GLU A 211 -7.36 39.66 2.20
N LYS A 212 -8.29 38.73 2.45
CA LYS A 212 -8.88 38.58 3.81
C LYS A 212 -8.41 37.39 4.65
N PHE A 213 -7.50 36.58 4.13
CA PHE A 213 -6.97 35.42 4.86
C PHE A 213 -5.49 35.62 5.20
N THR A 214 -5.14 36.80 5.69
CA THR A 214 -3.91 36.94 6.47
C THR A 214 -4.01 36.02 7.69
N PRO A 215 -2.95 35.26 8.05
CA PRO A 215 -2.93 34.54 9.30
C PRO A 215 -3.19 35.56 10.42
N TYR A 216 -4.18 35.30 11.26
CA TYR A 216 -4.43 36.09 12.45
C TYR A 216 -3.12 36.19 13.21
N ASN A 217 -2.52 37.39 13.25
CA ASN A 217 -1.34 37.68 14.06
C ASN A 217 -1.69 37.28 15.50
N SER A 218 -1.13 36.16 15.96
CA SER A 218 -1.20 35.73 17.34
C SER A 218 -0.24 36.57 18.20
N SER A 219 -0.33 37.90 18.11
CA SER A 219 0.22 38.79 19.12
C SER A 219 -0.72 38.73 20.33
N GLY A 220 -0.62 37.66 21.12
CA GLY A 220 -1.43 37.51 22.34
C GLY A 220 -1.46 36.13 22.99
N PHE A 221 -0.96 35.07 22.36
CA PHE A 221 -0.81 33.78 23.06
C PHE A 221 0.57 33.71 23.70
N LYS A 222 0.59 33.83 25.04
CA LYS A 222 1.74 33.49 25.85
C LYS A 222 2.26 32.13 25.40
N GLU A 223 3.51 32.13 24.95
CA GLU A 223 4.34 30.98 24.69
C GLU A 223 4.13 29.97 25.82
N LYS A 224 3.43 28.86 25.56
CA LYS A 224 3.48 27.72 26.47
C LYS A 224 4.90 27.20 26.35
N GLN A 225 5.72 27.53 27.35
CA GLN A 225 7.04 26.94 27.56
C GLN A 225 6.98 25.44 27.23
N PRO A 226 7.96 24.89 26.51
CA PRO A 226 8.00 23.45 26.28
C PRO A 226 7.98 22.74 27.63
N PHE A 227 7.11 21.75 27.75
CA PHE A 227 6.97 20.92 28.95
C PHE A 227 8.34 20.27 29.23
N ARG A 228 9.14 20.91 30.08
CA ARG A 228 10.33 20.31 30.67
C ARG A 228 9.81 19.25 31.65
N LEU A 229 9.99 17.98 31.29
CA LEU A 229 9.87 16.88 32.23
C LEU A 229 10.91 17.10 33.34
N GLU A 230 10.54 17.81 34.39
CA GLU A 230 11.28 17.75 35.64
C GLU A 230 11.10 16.35 36.20
N PHE A 231 12.15 15.54 36.08
CA PHE A 231 12.29 14.32 36.84
C PHE A 231 12.33 14.72 38.31
N LYS A 232 11.18 14.65 38.99
CA LYS A 232 11.16 14.62 40.45
C LYS A 232 11.96 13.39 40.88
N ASP A 233 13.09 13.64 41.52
CA ASP A 233 13.89 12.64 42.20
C ASP A 233 12.99 11.79 43.09
N ARG A 234 12.76 10.54 42.69
CA ARG A 234 12.22 9.52 43.60
C ARG A 234 13.36 9.10 44.54
N PRO A 235 13.13 9.04 45.86
CA PRO A 235 14.16 8.63 46.80
C PRO A 235 14.62 7.21 46.48
N LYS A 236 15.95 7.02 46.42
CA LYS A 236 16.60 5.72 46.24
C LYS A 236 16.39 4.88 47.51
N GLU A 237 15.34 4.07 47.55
CA GLU A 237 15.32 2.94 48.47
C GLU A 237 16.34 1.90 47.99
N ARG A 238 17.41 1.75 48.77
CA ARG A 238 18.40 0.68 48.58
C ARG A 238 17.74 -0.64 48.95
N VAL A 239 17.36 -1.43 47.95
CA VAL A 239 17.18 -2.87 48.17
C VAL A 239 18.56 -3.51 48.03
N ALA A 240 19.19 -3.77 49.17
CA ALA A 240 20.43 -4.53 49.24
C ALA A 240 20.11 -6.00 48.91
N PHE A 241 20.50 -6.46 47.74
CA PHE A 241 20.59 -7.90 47.45
C PHE A 241 21.92 -8.41 48.00
N SER A 242 21.84 -9.06 49.17
CA SER A 242 22.92 -9.88 49.74
C SER A 242 23.11 -11.12 48.88
N TRP A 243 24.25 -11.22 48.21
CA TRP A 243 24.71 -12.47 47.59
C TRP A 243 25.42 -13.29 48.65
N SER A 244 24.79 -14.37 49.12
CA SER A 244 25.49 -15.42 49.87
C SER A 244 25.77 -16.57 48.91
N LEU A 245 27.05 -16.71 48.56
CA LEU A 245 27.65 -17.89 47.95
C LEU A 245 27.68 -19.04 48.95
N CYS A 246 27.10 -20.19 48.58
CA CYS A 246 27.56 -21.55 48.87
C CYS A 246 26.75 -22.51 47.98
#